data_AF-A0AA43CGN7-F1
#
_entry.id   AF-A0AA43CGN7-F1
#
_cell.length_a   1.000
_cell.length_b   1.000
_cell.length_c   1.000
_cell.angle_alpha   90.00
_cell.angle_beta   90.00
_cell.angle_gamma   90.00
#
_symmetry.space_group_name_H-M   'P 1'
#
loop_
_entity.id
_entity.type
_entity.pdbx_description
1 polymer ?
#
loop_
_entity_poly.entity_id
_entity_poly.type
_entity_poly.pdbx_seq_one_letter_code
_entity_poly.pdbx_strand_id
1 'polypeptide(L)'
;MTAQRRFIGWIVCFVFLPGILQAGSEKRLRRALDWPTVDLSGYERVFVEDCEVTDPEAPERKIQDLVKTVPARLADYIDYAIDRDLFPEVLRRAPKNSESGVVLRVNVTRYKPGSFTARWLVAGTSSANFEFDVTLIDAQTGNTLQTFSETRSFNWGGLTARSITLIEERAAVELGAYLSLSKGMEPEAVLARLRMPFDGDGPPEIPHGTVYIMRPQGMVGGANRFRVGIDDVTIGESKRNTYHMAYVAPGEHRVWWGRDKWQRDTAVTIESGKDYYFQAMGLKEIPPAKALKKLKDCRLIRTMDLTDRP
;
A
#
# COMPACT_ATOMS: atom_id res chain seq x y z
N MET A 1 -41.60 -32.44 48.33
CA MET A 1 -40.96 -33.12 47.17
C MET A 1 -41.77 -32.68 45.97
N THR A 2 -41.32 -31.80 45.07
CA THR A 2 -40.10 -31.87 44.25
C THR A 2 -39.73 -30.44 43.83
N ALA A 3 -38.50 -30.02 44.07
CA ALA A 3 -37.96 -28.74 43.62
C ALA A 3 -37.21 -28.96 42.31
N GLN A 4 -37.58 -28.27 41.23
CA GLN A 4 -36.79 -28.23 40.01
C GLN A 4 -36.58 -26.78 39.58
N ARG A 5 -35.36 -26.31 39.82
CA ARG A 5 -34.83 -24.97 39.53
C ARG A 5 -34.91 -24.71 38.03
N ARG A 6 -35.58 -23.62 37.62
CA ARG A 6 -35.39 -23.01 36.30
C ARG A 6 -34.14 -22.13 36.39
N PHE A 7 -33.04 -22.62 35.82
CA PHE A 7 -31.80 -21.86 35.69
C PHE A 7 -31.84 -21.04 34.39
N ILE A 8 -31.29 -19.84 34.50
CA ILE A 8 -31.35 -18.71 33.59
C ILE A 8 -30.67 -19.04 32.26
N GLY A 9 -31.41 -18.92 31.16
CA GLY A 9 -30.89 -18.93 29.81
C GLY A 9 -30.42 -17.53 29.41
N TRP A 10 -29.16 -17.22 29.74
CA TRP A 10 -28.39 -16.14 29.10
C TRP A 10 -27.14 -16.79 28.51
N ILE A 11 -27.24 -17.28 27.27
CA ILE A 11 -26.06 -17.49 26.45
C ILE A 11 -25.82 -16.17 25.74
N VAL A 12 -24.90 -15.41 26.32
CA VAL A 12 -24.29 -14.26 25.65
C VAL A 12 -23.48 -14.83 24.50
N CYS A 13 -23.94 -14.62 23.26
CA CYS A 13 -23.13 -14.79 22.06
C CYS A 13 -22.04 -13.69 22.03
N PHE A 14 -20.99 -13.83 22.83
CA PHE A 14 -19.71 -13.20 22.53
C PHE A 14 -19.00 -14.08 21.51
N VAL A 15 -19.37 -13.95 20.23
CA VAL A 15 -18.54 -14.47 19.15
C VAL A 15 -17.41 -13.47 18.95
N PHE A 16 -16.23 -13.89 19.38
CA PHE A 16 -14.94 -13.27 19.08
C PHE A 16 -14.82 -12.95 17.59
N LEU A 17 -14.84 -11.66 17.25
CA LEU A 17 -14.54 -11.12 15.94
C LEU A 17 -13.44 -10.02 15.90
N PRO A 18 -12.35 -10.05 16.72
CA PRO A 18 -11.17 -9.21 16.45
C PRO A 18 -10.04 -9.89 15.65
N GLY A 19 -10.13 -11.20 15.34
CA GLY A 19 -8.96 -12.00 14.94
C GLY A 19 -8.46 -11.88 13.49
N ILE A 20 -9.23 -11.30 12.57
CA ILE A 20 -8.92 -11.39 11.13
C ILE A 20 -8.10 -10.18 10.65
N LEU A 21 -8.47 -8.94 11.04
CA LEU A 21 -7.68 -7.73 10.76
C LEU A 21 -6.28 -7.77 11.40
N GLN A 22 -6.13 -8.49 12.52
CA GLN A 22 -4.86 -8.68 13.21
C GLN A 22 -3.87 -9.54 12.38
N ALA A 23 -4.38 -10.52 11.61
CA ALA A 23 -3.54 -11.53 10.98
C ALA A 23 -2.63 -11.01 9.86
N GLY A 24 -3.07 -9.98 9.11
CA GLY A 24 -2.30 -9.40 8.00
C GLY A 24 -1.12 -8.56 8.47
N SER A 25 -1.37 -7.65 9.42
CA SER A 25 -0.35 -6.79 10.03
C SER A 25 0.62 -7.59 10.91
N GLU A 26 0.13 -8.56 11.69
CA GLU A 26 1.00 -9.46 12.47
C GLU A 26 1.92 -10.29 11.58
N LYS A 27 1.42 -10.81 10.46
CA LYS A 27 2.27 -11.57 9.53
C LYS A 27 3.39 -10.72 8.93
N ARG A 28 3.12 -9.44 8.65
CA ARG A 28 4.14 -8.50 8.16
C ARG A 28 5.15 -8.16 9.24
N LEU A 29 4.68 -7.85 10.45
CA LEU A 29 5.54 -7.60 11.60
C LEU A 29 6.45 -8.80 11.88
N ARG A 30 5.87 -10.00 11.89
CA ARG A 30 6.62 -11.24 12.10
C ARG A 30 7.72 -11.44 11.06
N ARG A 31 7.44 -11.11 9.80
CA ARG A 31 8.47 -11.15 8.74
C ARG A 31 9.59 -10.15 8.97
N ALA A 32 9.27 -8.93 9.39
CA ALA A 32 10.26 -7.93 9.73
C ALA A 32 11.12 -8.37 10.93
N LEU A 33 10.52 -9.06 11.91
CA LEU A 33 11.22 -9.65 13.06
C LEU A 33 12.11 -10.85 12.69
N ASP A 34 11.76 -11.58 11.61
CA ASP A 34 12.56 -12.70 11.12
C ASP A 34 13.84 -12.24 10.37
N TRP A 35 13.95 -10.96 10.03
CA TRP A 35 15.13 -10.40 9.37
C TRP A 35 16.26 -10.11 10.37
N PRO A 36 17.53 -10.12 9.92
CA PRO A 36 18.68 -9.89 10.80
C PRO A 36 18.61 -8.53 11.50
N THR A 37 18.76 -8.53 12.82
CA THR A 37 18.74 -7.31 13.63
C THR A 37 19.97 -6.45 13.41
N VAL A 38 19.77 -5.14 13.33
CA VAL A 38 20.81 -4.11 13.30
C VAL A 38 20.39 -2.97 14.22
N ASP A 39 21.34 -2.40 14.95
CA ASP A 39 21.07 -1.23 15.78
C ASP A 39 21.19 0.04 14.93
N LEU A 40 20.07 0.72 14.74
CA LEU A 40 20.02 2.01 14.05
C LEU A 40 19.79 3.18 15.01
N SER A 41 19.78 2.98 16.33
CA SER A 41 19.45 4.01 17.35
C SER A 41 20.24 5.31 17.19
N GLY A 42 21.47 5.27 16.66
CA GLY A 42 22.31 6.45 16.38
C GLY A 42 22.03 7.24 15.09
N TYR A 43 21.19 6.73 14.16
CA TYR A 43 20.98 7.36 12.84
C TYR A 43 19.72 8.22 12.77
N GLU A 44 19.81 9.52 12.56
CA GLU A 44 18.64 10.40 12.48
C GLU A 44 17.99 10.44 11.09
N ARG A 45 18.73 9.99 10.06
CA ARG A 45 18.35 10.13 8.66
C ARG A 45 18.35 8.79 7.94
N VAL A 46 17.39 8.61 7.03
CA VAL A 46 17.39 7.49 6.07
C VAL A 46 17.47 8.03 4.65
N PHE A 47 18.44 7.53 3.89
CA PHE A 47 18.57 7.77 2.47
C PHE A 47 18.07 6.56 1.71
N VAL A 48 16.91 6.69 1.05
CA VAL A 48 16.38 5.63 0.18
C VAL A 48 16.95 5.85 -1.21
N GLU A 49 17.76 4.91 -1.69
CA GLU A 49 18.26 4.96 -3.08
C GLU A 49 17.17 4.53 -4.08
N ASP A 50 17.41 4.81 -5.36
CA ASP A 50 16.61 4.18 -6.42
C ASP A 50 16.90 2.68 -6.38
N CYS A 51 15.86 1.83 -6.38
CA CYS A 51 16.09 0.39 -6.38
C CYS A 51 16.73 -0.03 -7.71
N GLU A 52 17.65 -0.98 -7.67
CA GLU A 52 18.23 -1.55 -8.88
C GLU A 52 17.46 -2.82 -9.28
N VAL A 53 17.44 -3.16 -10.57
CA VAL A 53 16.88 -4.42 -11.05
C VAL A 53 18.02 -5.16 -11.75
N THR A 54 18.51 -6.23 -11.13
CA THR A 54 19.56 -7.10 -11.70
C THR A 54 19.02 -8.44 -12.19
N ASP A 55 17.69 -8.61 -12.29
CA ASP A 55 17.08 -9.80 -12.89
C ASP A 55 17.58 -10.00 -14.33
N PRO A 56 18.34 -11.08 -14.63
CA PRO A 56 18.89 -11.31 -15.97
C PRO A 56 17.80 -11.54 -17.03
N GLU A 57 16.61 -11.98 -16.62
CA GLU A 57 15.47 -12.20 -17.50
C GLU A 57 14.61 -10.92 -17.66
N ALA A 58 14.93 -9.83 -16.93
CA ALA A 58 14.19 -8.57 -16.99
C ALA A 58 14.04 -8.01 -18.42
N PRO A 59 15.09 -7.98 -19.28
CA PRO A 59 14.98 -7.45 -20.65
C PRO A 59 14.03 -8.25 -21.56
N GLU A 60 13.78 -9.51 -21.24
CA GLU A 60 12.97 -10.43 -22.04
C GLU A 60 11.50 -10.50 -21.57
N ARG A 61 11.16 -9.81 -20.47
CA ARG A 61 9.80 -9.84 -19.93
C ARG A 61 8.81 -9.14 -20.87
N LYS A 62 7.63 -9.73 -21.04
CA LYS A 62 6.54 -9.17 -21.87
C LYS A 62 6.00 -7.83 -21.35
N ILE A 63 6.16 -7.52 -20.07
CA ILE A 63 5.65 -6.29 -19.44
C ILE A 63 6.82 -5.35 -19.08
N GLN A 64 7.57 -4.92 -20.09
CA GLN A 64 8.75 -4.07 -19.95
C GLN A 64 8.49 -2.78 -19.18
N ASP A 65 7.32 -2.16 -19.35
CA ASP A 65 7.00 -0.90 -18.65
C ASP A 65 6.87 -1.09 -17.13
N LEU A 66 6.41 -2.26 -16.67
CA LEU A 66 6.39 -2.56 -15.23
C LEU A 66 7.81 -2.74 -14.71
N VAL A 67 8.66 -3.48 -15.43
CA VAL A 67 10.08 -3.68 -15.09
C VAL A 67 10.82 -2.35 -14.99
N LYS A 68 10.65 -1.47 -15.99
CA LYS A 68 11.29 -0.14 -16.04
C LYS A 68 10.85 0.79 -14.91
N THR A 69 9.63 0.62 -14.40
CA THR A 69 9.06 1.53 -13.39
C THR A 69 9.21 1.02 -11.96
N VAL A 70 9.53 -0.26 -11.75
CA VAL A 70 9.80 -0.87 -10.43
C VAL A 70 10.82 -0.09 -9.62
N PRO A 71 12.02 0.25 -10.15
CA PRO A 71 13.04 1.01 -9.42
C PRO A 71 12.50 2.20 -8.63
N ALA A 72 11.89 3.14 -9.35
CA ALA A 72 11.36 4.36 -8.75
C ALA A 72 10.12 4.08 -7.90
N ARG A 73 9.22 3.19 -8.36
CA ARG A 73 7.96 2.90 -7.68
C ARG A 73 8.17 2.23 -6.32
N LEU A 74 9.04 1.21 -6.25
CA LEU A 74 9.35 0.53 -5.01
C LEU A 74 10.00 1.47 -4.01
N ALA A 75 10.90 2.33 -4.50
CA ALA A 75 11.59 3.29 -3.67
C ALA A 75 10.65 4.40 -3.14
N ASP A 76 9.65 4.83 -3.93
CA ASP A 76 8.55 5.68 -3.47
C ASP A 76 7.72 5.00 -2.38
N TYR A 77 7.42 3.70 -2.52
CA TYR A 77 6.69 2.94 -1.50
C TYR A 77 7.48 2.81 -0.20
N ILE A 78 8.79 2.61 -0.29
CA ILE A 78 9.68 2.54 0.88
C ILE A 78 9.75 3.89 1.60
N ASP A 79 9.96 4.98 0.87
CA ASP A 79 9.95 6.34 1.44
C ASP A 79 8.65 6.62 2.21
N TYR A 80 7.52 6.18 1.65
CA TYR A 80 6.22 6.30 2.28
C TYR A 80 6.05 5.41 3.53
N ALA A 81 6.67 4.23 3.54
CA ALA A 81 6.54 3.26 4.62
C ALA A 81 7.43 3.57 5.83
N ILE A 82 8.44 4.41 5.69
CA ILE A 82 9.34 4.78 6.78
C ILE A 82 8.63 5.73 7.76
N ASP A 83 8.72 5.41 9.04
CA ASP A 83 8.16 6.22 10.11
C ASP A 83 8.96 7.52 10.30
N ARG A 84 8.34 8.66 9.97
CA ARG A 84 8.96 9.98 10.05
C ARG A 84 9.08 10.53 11.48
N ASP A 85 8.39 9.94 12.45
CA ASP A 85 8.61 10.28 13.85
C ASP A 85 9.93 9.68 14.36
N LEU A 86 10.36 8.55 13.79
CA LEU A 86 11.64 7.90 14.10
C LEU A 86 12.79 8.41 13.23
N PHE A 87 12.51 8.70 11.97
CA PHE A 87 13.46 9.25 11.00
C PHE A 87 12.90 10.55 10.43
N PRO A 88 13.13 11.69 11.10
CA PRO A 88 12.60 12.99 10.67
C PRO A 88 12.99 13.36 9.23
N GLU A 89 14.17 12.91 8.80
CA GLU A 89 14.69 13.13 7.46
C GLU A 89 14.75 11.81 6.67
N VAL A 90 13.74 11.59 5.82
CA VAL A 90 13.77 10.56 4.78
C VAL A 90 14.02 11.25 3.44
N LEU A 91 15.17 10.94 2.83
CA LEU A 91 15.69 11.63 1.66
C LEU A 91 16.01 10.64 0.53
N ARG A 92 16.01 11.13 -0.70
CA ARG A 92 16.43 10.36 -1.88
C ARG A 92 17.93 10.56 -2.11
N ARG A 93 18.68 9.45 -2.17
CA ARG A 93 20.14 9.40 -2.40
C ARG A 93 20.96 10.11 -1.32
N ALA A 94 22.00 9.44 -0.81
CA ALA A 94 22.88 10.05 0.17
C ALA A 94 23.84 11.07 -0.50
N PRO A 95 24.02 12.27 0.07
CA PRO A 95 25.19 13.07 -0.24
C PRO A 95 26.43 12.33 0.27
N LYS A 96 27.58 12.55 -0.39
CA LYS A 96 28.84 11.95 0.06
C LYS A 96 29.15 12.43 1.48
N ASN A 97 29.45 11.47 2.37
CA ASN A 97 29.83 11.71 3.77
C ASN A 97 28.74 12.41 4.61
N SER A 98 27.48 11.93 4.53
CA SER A 98 26.44 12.42 5.43
C SER A 98 26.65 11.86 6.82
N GLU A 99 26.83 12.75 7.81
CA GLU A 99 26.80 12.36 9.22
C GLU A 99 25.41 11.85 9.62
N SER A 100 25.39 10.88 10.54
CA SER A 100 24.20 10.29 11.17
C SER A 100 23.13 9.76 10.21
N GLY A 101 23.54 9.33 9.01
CA GLY A 101 22.63 8.81 7.99
C GLY A 101 22.83 7.32 7.71
N VAL A 102 21.74 6.59 7.51
CA VAL A 102 21.77 5.23 6.96
C VAL A 102 21.24 5.24 5.54
N VAL A 103 21.92 4.54 4.64
CA VAL A 103 21.48 4.33 3.25
C VAL A 103 20.78 2.98 3.16
N LEU A 104 19.55 2.99 2.65
CA LEU A 104 18.80 1.80 2.30
C LEU A 104 18.89 1.58 0.79
N ARG A 105 19.57 0.50 0.41
CA ARG A 105 19.64 0.01 -0.97
C ARG A 105 18.83 -1.27 -1.11
N VAL A 106 18.01 -1.33 -2.15
CA VAL A 106 17.25 -2.53 -2.50
C VAL A 106 17.59 -2.91 -3.93
N ASN A 107 18.04 -4.15 -4.13
CA ASN A 107 18.32 -4.70 -5.44
C ASN A 107 17.34 -5.83 -5.77
N VAL A 108 16.53 -5.66 -6.80
CA VAL A 108 15.55 -6.65 -7.25
C VAL A 108 16.25 -7.67 -8.14
N THR A 109 16.57 -8.83 -7.56
CA THR A 109 17.29 -9.93 -8.20
C THR A 109 16.41 -10.80 -9.08
N ARG A 110 15.09 -10.81 -8.83
CA ARG A 110 14.11 -11.47 -9.71
C ARG A 110 12.79 -10.72 -9.73
N TYR A 111 12.32 -10.37 -10.93
CA TYR A 111 11.06 -9.67 -11.12
C TYR A 111 10.20 -10.34 -12.19
N LYS A 112 9.25 -11.18 -11.74
CA LYS A 112 8.27 -11.86 -12.59
C LYS A 112 6.87 -11.34 -12.28
N PRO A 113 6.35 -10.36 -13.04
CA PRO A 113 5.01 -9.79 -12.80
C PRO A 113 3.86 -10.78 -12.99
N GLY A 114 4.10 -11.96 -13.58
CA GLY A 114 3.07 -12.91 -13.98
C GLY A 114 2.34 -12.47 -15.26
N SER A 115 1.77 -13.41 -16.02
CA SER A 115 1.14 -13.13 -17.32
C SER A 115 -0.33 -12.77 -17.18
N PHE A 116 -0.73 -11.55 -17.56
CA PHE A 116 -2.13 -11.10 -17.50
C PHE A 116 -3.08 -11.98 -18.33
N THR A 117 -2.62 -12.53 -19.47
CA THR A 117 -3.44 -13.41 -20.31
C THR A 117 -3.55 -14.83 -19.75
N ALA A 118 -2.50 -15.34 -19.12
CA ALA A 118 -2.57 -16.63 -18.41
C ALA A 118 -3.49 -16.55 -17.17
N ARG A 119 -3.58 -15.36 -16.53
CA ARG A 119 -4.46 -15.09 -15.39
C ARG A 119 -5.96 -15.25 -15.72
N TRP A 120 -6.37 -15.09 -16.98
CA TRP A 120 -7.78 -15.22 -17.37
C TRP A 120 -8.16 -16.63 -17.82
N LEU A 121 -7.20 -17.41 -18.31
CA LEU A 121 -7.46 -18.67 -18.99
C LEU A 121 -7.31 -19.91 -18.10
N VAL A 122 -6.41 -19.91 -17.11
CA VAL A 122 -6.19 -21.08 -16.25
C VAL A 122 -5.83 -20.67 -14.82
N ALA A 123 -6.71 -20.98 -13.86
CA ALA A 123 -6.43 -20.81 -12.44
C ALA A 123 -5.16 -21.59 -12.03
N GLY A 124 -4.25 -20.96 -11.29
CA GLY A 124 -3.03 -21.59 -10.78
C GLY A 124 -1.79 -21.58 -11.70
N THR A 125 -1.88 -21.11 -12.95
CA THR A 125 -0.73 -21.17 -13.90
C THR A 125 0.12 -19.91 -13.99
N SER A 126 -0.33 -18.81 -13.40
CA SER A 126 0.49 -17.61 -13.24
C SER A 126 0.91 -17.54 -11.77
N SER A 127 2.21 -17.43 -11.52
CA SER A 127 2.75 -16.97 -10.24
C SER A 127 3.51 -15.66 -10.48
N ALA A 128 3.36 -14.72 -9.55
CA ALA A 128 4.21 -13.55 -9.50
C ALA A 128 5.37 -13.85 -8.54
N ASN A 129 6.60 -13.59 -8.97
CA ASN A 129 7.78 -13.73 -8.14
C ASN A 129 8.49 -12.39 -8.03
N PHE A 130 8.90 -12.07 -6.82
CA PHE A 130 9.61 -10.86 -6.47
C PHE A 130 10.69 -11.25 -5.47
N GLU A 131 11.94 -11.27 -5.91
CA GLU A 131 13.12 -11.56 -5.09
C GLU A 131 13.97 -10.31 -5.04
N PHE A 132 14.45 -9.97 -3.84
CA PHE A 132 15.23 -8.76 -3.64
C PHE A 132 16.25 -8.93 -2.52
N ASP A 133 17.36 -8.22 -2.66
CA ASP A 133 18.40 -8.06 -1.65
C ASP A 133 18.28 -6.65 -1.04
N VAL A 134 18.54 -6.57 0.25
CA VAL A 134 18.53 -5.33 1.02
C VAL A 134 19.91 -5.15 1.62
N THR A 135 20.45 -3.95 1.46
CA THR A 135 21.71 -3.54 2.09
C THR A 135 21.51 -2.23 2.83
N LEU A 136 21.86 -2.21 4.11
CA LEU A 136 21.99 -1.02 4.92
C LEU A 136 23.45 -0.61 4.99
N ILE A 137 23.73 0.66 4.71
CA ILE A 137 25.09 1.21 4.64
C ILE A 137 25.15 2.47 5.50
N ASP A 138 26.20 2.60 6.29
CA ASP A 138 26.51 3.83 7.01
C ASP A 138 26.90 4.94 6.01
N ALA A 139 26.16 6.06 5.99
CA ALA A 139 26.35 7.11 5.00
C ALA A 139 27.63 7.94 5.19
N GLN A 140 28.26 7.87 6.37
CA GLN A 140 29.49 8.60 6.67
C GLN A 140 30.72 7.80 6.24
N THR A 141 30.75 6.52 6.58
CA THR A 141 31.90 5.62 6.40
C THR A 141 31.80 4.79 5.12
N GLY A 142 30.58 4.60 4.59
CA GLY A 142 30.32 3.67 3.49
C GLY A 142 30.36 2.19 3.90
N ASN A 143 30.48 1.90 5.20
CA ASN A 143 30.51 0.53 5.69
C ASN A 143 29.12 -0.10 5.62
N THR A 144 29.06 -1.34 5.14
CA THR A 144 27.83 -2.13 5.20
C THR A 144 27.51 -2.44 6.67
N LEU A 145 26.32 -2.03 7.10
CA LEU A 145 25.78 -2.33 8.43
C LEU A 145 25.09 -3.69 8.44
N GLN A 146 24.32 -4.00 7.40
CA GLN A 146 23.58 -5.25 7.29
C GLN A 146 23.24 -5.58 5.83
N THR A 147 23.20 -6.86 5.48
CA THR A 147 22.66 -7.36 4.21
C THR A 147 21.73 -8.55 4.46
N PHE A 148 20.63 -8.65 3.71
CA PHE A 148 19.80 -9.85 3.68
C PHE A 148 19.05 -9.97 2.35
N SER A 149 18.51 -11.15 2.08
CA SER A 149 17.76 -11.46 0.85
C SER A 149 16.37 -11.98 1.19
N GLU A 150 15.40 -11.69 0.34
CA GLU A 150 14.02 -12.10 0.54
C GLU A 150 13.37 -12.58 -0.76
N THR A 151 12.54 -13.61 -0.63
CA THR A 151 11.82 -14.23 -1.76
C THR A 151 10.34 -14.17 -1.50
N ARG A 152 9.62 -13.46 -2.37
CA ARG A 152 8.17 -13.37 -2.34
C ARG A 152 7.59 -14.02 -3.58
N SER A 153 6.77 -15.03 -3.36
CA SER A 153 5.94 -15.64 -4.40
C SER A 153 4.47 -15.45 -4.05
N PHE A 154 3.67 -15.20 -5.09
CA PHE A 154 2.23 -15.17 -4.97
C PHE A 154 1.61 -16.06 -6.04
N ASN A 155 0.89 -17.08 -5.59
CA ASN A 155 0.15 -18.01 -6.44
C ASN A 155 -1.30 -17.54 -6.55
N TRP A 156 -1.76 -17.32 -7.78
CA TRP A 156 -3.10 -16.81 -8.06
C TRP A 156 -4.14 -17.93 -8.05
N GLY A 157 -5.30 -17.68 -7.41
CA GLY A 157 -6.55 -18.44 -7.59
C GLY A 157 -7.75 -17.48 -7.62
N GLY A 158 -8.61 -17.59 -8.65
CA GLY A 158 -9.87 -16.84 -8.75
C GLY A 158 -9.81 -15.42 -9.33
N LEU A 159 -10.99 -14.81 -9.50
CA LEU A 159 -11.26 -13.50 -10.15
C LEU A 159 -10.68 -12.27 -9.42
N THR A 160 -10.06 -12.43 -8.25
CA THR A 160 -9.49 -11.33 -7.45
C THR A 160 -8.06 -11.01 -7.89
N ALA A 161 -7.92 -10.43 -9.08
CA ALA A 161 -6.63 -10.09 -9.67
C ALA A 161 -5.99 -8.87 -8.98
N ARG A 162 -5.20 -9.10 -7.93
CA ARG A 162 -4.26 -8.09 -7.40
C ARG A 162 -3.01 -8.05 -8.31
N SER A 163 -2.19 -7.01 -8.24
CA SER A 163 -1.00 -6.84 -9.11
C SER A 163 0.30 -7.13 -8.36
N ILE A 164 1.39 -7.43 -9.07
CA ILE A 164 2.74 -7.53 -8.48
C ILE A 164 3.12 -6.26 -7.67
N THR A 165 2.52 -5.12 -7.99
CA THR A 165 2.66 -3.88 -7.22
C THR A 165 2.23 -4.03 -5.77
N LEU A 166 1.27 -4.92 -5.46
CA LEU A 166 0.91 -5.21 -4.07
C LEU A 166 2.01 -5.98 -3.33
N ILE A 167 2.76 -6.84 -4.03
CA ILE A 167 3.91 -7.53 -3.44
C ILE A 167 5.02 -6.50 -3.15
N GLU A 168 5.25 -5.57 -4.07
CA GLU A 168 6.18 -4.44 -3.91
C GLU A 168 5.79 -3.57 -2.71
N GLU A 169 4.51 -3.17 -2.61
CA GLU A 169 3.99 -2.37 -1.50
C GLU A 169 4.18 -3.10 -0.17
N ARG A 170 3.82 -4.39 -0.09
CA ARG A 170 4.00 -5.18 1.13
C ARG A 170 5.46 -5.29 1.54
N ALA A 171 6.36 -5.53 0.58
CA ALA A 171 7.80 -5.54 0.85
C ALA A 171 8.27 -4.19 1.40
N ALA A 172 7.79 -3.08 0.83
CA ALA A 172 8.10 -1.74 1.34
C ALA A 172 7.58 -1.49 2.77
N VAL A 173 6.36 -1.94 3.10
CA VAL A 173 5.81 -1.86 4.46
C VAL A 173 6.66 -2.64 5.45
N GLU A 174 7.01 -3.87 5.08
CA GLU A 174 7.86 -4.75 5.90
C GLU A 174 9.24 -4.11 6.12
N LEU A 175 9.82 -3.44 5.12
CA LEU A 175 11.07 -2.66 5.25
C LEU A 175 10.93 -1.46 6.19
N GLY A 176 9.82 -0.71 6.12
CA GLY A 176 9.55 0.38 7.06
C GLY A 176 9.42 -0.11 8.50
N ALA A 177 8.73 -1.24 8.72
CA ALA A 177 8.64 -1.88 10.03
C ALA A 177 9.99 -2.35 10.53
N TYR A 178 10.80 -2.98 9.66
CA TYR A 178 12.15 -3.42 9.99
C TYR A 178 13.05 -2.26 10.43
N LEU A 179 13.01 -1.13 9.73
CA LEU A 179 13.75 0.06 10.13
C LEU A 179 13.27 0.62 11.47
N SER A 180 11.96 0.55 11.75
CA SER A 180 11.38 0.99 13.02
C SER A 180 11.82 0.11 14.19
N LEU A 181 11.80 -1.22 14.01
CA LEU A 181 12.31 -2.19 14.98
C LEU A 181 13.81 -1.99 15.21
N SER A 182 14.57 -1.81 14.14
CA SER A 182 16.02 -1.54 14.21
C SER A 182 16.34 -0.21 14.92
N LYS A 183 15.36 0.70 14.98
CA LYS A 183 15.43 1.94 15.77
C LYS A 183 15.11 1.78 17.26
N GLY A 184 14.77 0.56 17.69
CA GLY A 184 14.39 0.27 19.06
C GLY A 184 12.91 0.52 19.35
N MET A 185 12.05 0.64 18.34
CA MET A 185 10.61 0.67 18.57
C MET A 185 10.12 -0.73 18.95
N GLU A 186 9.32 -0.81 20.02
CA GLU A 186 8.73 -2.07 20.47
C GLU A 186 7.78 -2.65 19.40
N PRO A 187 7.75 -4.00 19.23
CA PRO A 187 6.93 -4.65 18.22
C PRO A 187 5.45 -4.27 18.26
N GLU A 188 4.86 -4.08 19.44
CA GLU A 188 3.46 -3.68 19.61
C GLU A 188 3.20 -2.25 19.12
N ALA A 189 4.17 -1.35 19.32
CA ALA A 189 4.11 0.01 18.79
C ALA A 189 4.27 0.00 17.27
N VAL A 190 5.18 -0.81 16.74
CA VAL A 190 5.29 -1.04 15.28
C VAL A 190 3.99 -1.62 14.74
N LEU A 191 3.37 -2.61 15.41
CA LEU A 191 2.09 -3.20 15.00
C LEU A 191 0.96 -2.16 14.96
N ALA A 192 0.89 -1.29 15.96
CA ALA A 192 -0.10 -0.23 16.02
C ALA A 192 0.07 0.81 14.90
N ARG A 193 1.31 1.03 14.45
CA ARG A 193 1.67 1.95 13.35
C ARG A 193 1.67 1.29 11.98
N LEU A 194 1.81 -0.03 11.92
CA LEU A 194 1.76 -0.88 10.72
C LEU A 194 0.39 -0.91 10.04
N ARG A 195 -0.55 -0.09 10.51
CA ARG A 195 -1.80 0.26 9.84
C ARG A 195 -1.51 1.06 8.58
N MET A 196 -0.97 0.40 7.57
CA MET A 196 -1.20 0.86 6.21
C MET A 196 -2.71 0.77 5.93
N PRO A 197 -3.27 1.69 5.13
CA PRO A 197 -4.64 1.59 4.61
C PRO A 197 -4.88 0.36 3.68
N PHE A 198 -3.95 -0.60 3.69
CA PHE A 198 -3.90 -1.81 2.89
C PHE A 198 -3.71 -3.03 3.81
N ASP A 199 -4.61 -3.20 4.78
CA ASP A 199 -4.87 -4.51 5.36
C ASP A 199 -5.60 -5.38 4.32
N GLY A 200 -4.81 -6.19 3.62
CA GLY A 200 -5.07 -7.63 3.64
C GLY A 200 -6.27 -8.19 2.92
N ASP A 201 -7.50 -7.82 3.26
CA ASP A 201 -8.57 -8.83 3.36
C ASP A 201 -9.64 -8.78 2.28
N GLY A 202 -9.55 -7.80 1.38
CA GLY A 202 -10.57 -7.62 0.36
C GLY A 202 -11.26 -6.28 0.57
N PRO A 203 -12.44 -6.07 -0.04
CA PRO A 203 -13.42 -5.18 0.57
C PRO A 203 -13.55 -5.46 2.08
N PRO A 204 -13.66 -4.43 2.95
CA PRO A 204 -13.91 -4.65 4.37
C PRO A 204 -15.17 -5.50 4.56
N GLU A 205 -15.18 -6.39 5.57
CA GLU A 205 -16.34 -7.25 5.82
C GLU A 205 -17.57 -6.47 6.32
N ILE A 206 -17.36 -5.23 6.78
CA ILE A 206 -18.44 -4.33 7.12
C ILE A 206 -19.09 -3.76 5.86
N PRO A 207 -20.41 -3.46 5.89
CA PRO A 207 -21.10 -2.85 4.76
C PRO A 207 -20.34 -1.61 4.27
N HIS A 208 -20.11 -1.50 2.96
CA HIS A 208 -19.36 -0.40 2.35
C HIS A 208 -19.64 -0.30 0.87
N GLY A 209 -19.49 0.89 0.29
CA GLY A 209 -19.32 1.05 -1.15
C GLY A 209 -17.87 1.31 -1.52
N THR A 210 -17.53 1.12 -2.80
CA THR A 210 -16.19 1.38 -3.33
C THR A 210 -16.18 2.63 -4.18
N VAL A 211 -15.39 3.63 -3.80
CA VAL A 211 -15.27 4.91 -4.51
C VAL A 211 -13.95 4.96 -5.26
N TYR A 212 -14.02 5.15 -6.58
CA TYR A 212 -12.88 5.34 -7.47
C TYR A 212 -12.79 6.80 -7.91
N ILE A 213 -11.68 7.47 -7.62
CA ILE A 213 -11.43 8.85 -8.08
C ILE A 213 -10.30 8.84 -9.10
N MET A 214 -10.64 9.00 -10.38
CA MET A 214 -9.72 8.78 -11.50
C MET A 214 -9.38 10.02 -12.30
N ARG A 215 -8.14 10.08 -12.78
CA ARG A 215 -7.60 11.11 -13.67
C ARG A 215 -7.07 10.45 -14.95
N PRO A 216 -7.96 10.17 -15.92
CA PRO A 216 -7.61 9.46 -17.16
C PRO A 216 -6.88 10.33 -18.20
N GLN A 217 -6.76 11.63 -17.98
CA GLN A 217 -6.07 12.54 -18.90
C GLN A 217 -5.14 13.49 -18.13
N GLY A 218 -4.03 13.85 -18.77
CA GLY A 218 -3.12 14.88 -18.28
C GLY A 218 -3.71 16.27 -18.47
N MET A 219 -3.36 17.20 -17.60
CA MET A 219 -3.59 18.61 -17.88
C MET A 219 -2.40 19.17 -18.66
N VAL A 220 -2.68 20.20 -19.45
CA VAL A 220 -1.64 21.08 -20.02
C VAL A 220 -1.54 22.29 -19.08
N GLY A 221 -0.34 22.63 -18.60
CA GLY A 221 -0.09 23.79 -17.74
C GLY A 221 -0.09 23.55 -16.22
N GLY A 222 -0.08 24.64 -15.42
CA GLY A 222 0.20 24.67 -13.97
C GLY A 222 -0.79 23.98 -13.02
N ALA A 223 -1.84 23.36 -13.53
CA ALA A 223 -2.86 22.64 -12.75
C ALA A 223 -2.55 21.13 -12.61
N ASN A 224 -1.26 20.78 -12.59
CA ASN A 224 -0.82 19.39 -12.68
C ASN A 224 -0.93 18.57 -11.38
N ARG A 225 -1.22 19.21 -10.25
CA ARG A 225 -1.23 18.57 -8.92
C ARG A 225 -2.39 19.12 -8.09
N PHE A 226 -3.35 18.26 -7.77
CA PHE A 226 -4.46 18.56 -6.88
C PHE A 226 -4.74 17.35 -6.00
N ARG A 227 -5.26 17.61 -4.81
CA ARG A 227 -5.65 16.57 -3.85
C ARG A 227 -7.07 16.11 -4.15
N VAL A 228 -7.32 14.85 -3.84
CA VAL A 228 -8.66 14.27 -3.84
C VAL A 228 -8.93 13.70 -2.47
N GLY A 229 -10.19 13.68 -2.07
CA GLY A 229 -10.60 13.17 -0.78
C GLY A 229 -12.08 12.86 -0.71
N ILE A 230 -12.47 12.31 0.43
CA ILE A 230 -13.85 12.00 0.79
C ILE A 230 -14.05 12.58 2.20
N ASP A 231 -15.10 13.37 2.36
CA ASP A 231 -15.44 14.13 3.56
C ASP A 231 -14.29 15.04 4.00
N ASP A 232 -13.76 14.87 5.21
CA ASP A 232 -12.63 15.62 5.74
C ASP A 232 -11.27 14.96 5.42
N VAL A 233 -11.27 13.79 4.76
CA VAL A 233 -10.08 12.97 4.56
C VAL A 233 -9.47 13.20 3.18
N THR A 234 -8.20 13.62 3.17
CA THR A 234 -7.40 13.62 1.94
C THR A 234 -6.95 12.20 1.60
N ILE A 235 -7.43 11.68 0.47
CA ILE A 235 -7.00 10.37 -0.04
C ILE A 235 -5.63 10.48 -0.68
N GLY A 236 -5.37 11.51 -1.48
CA GLY A 236 -4.02 11.69 -2.03
C GLY A 236 -3.94 12.71 -3.15
N GLU A 237 -2.76 12.83 -3.73
CA GLU A 237 -2.53 13.72 -4.87
C GLU A 237 -2.87 12.98 -6.19
N SER A 238 -3.71 13.58 -7.01
CA SER A 238 -4.09 13.05 -8.31
C SER A 238 -3.06 13.43 -9.39
N LYS A 239 -2.46 12.42 -10.04
CA LYS A 239 -1.50 12.58 -11.14
C LYS A 239 -2.10 12.12 -12.48
N ARG A 240 -1.49 12.50 -13.60
CA ARG A 240 -1.93 12.03 -14.93
C ARG A 240 -1.97 10.50 -14.98
N ASN A 241 -3.03 9.95 -15.56
CA ASN A 241 -3.21 8.50 -15.76
C ASN A 241 -3.16 7.75 -14.43
N THR A 242 -3.82 8.29 -13.41
CA THR A 242 -3.89 7.65 -12.09
C THR A 242 -5.29 7.61 -11.53
N TYR A 243 -5.53 6.70 -10.59
CA TYR A 243 -6.75 6.71 -9.79
C TYR A 243 -6.47 6.36 -8.34
N HIS A 244 -7.36 6.82 -7.47
CA HIS A 244 -7.44 6.44 -6.06
C HIS A 244 -8.71 5.62 -5.84
N MET A 245 -8.68 4.72 -4.88
CA MET A 245 -9.79 3.89 -4.46
C MET A 245 -10.03 4.12 -2.97
N ALA A 246 -11.27 4.09 -2.52
CA ALA A 246 -11.61 4.09 -1.10
C ALA A 246 -12.82 3.18 -0.84
N TYR A 247 -12.77 2.40 0.23
CA TYR A 247 -13.96 1.78 0.81
C TYR A 247 -14.59 2.77 1.77
N VAL A 248 -15.89 2.99 1.66
CA VAL A 248 -16.60 4.05 2.39
C VAL A 248 -17.86 3.45 2.99
N ALA A 249 -18.19 3.84 4.22
CA ALA A 249 -19.42 3.42 4.87
C ALA A 249 -20.66 3.77 4.02
N PRO A 250 -21.78 3.04 4.13
CA PRO A 250 -23.02 3.42 3.48
C PRO A 250 -23.58 4.68 4.13
N GLY A 251 -23.98 5.66 3.32
CA GLY A 251 -24.44 6.95 3.83
C GLY A 251 -24.21 8.09 2.86
N GLU A 252 -24.47 9.30 3.34
CA GLU A 252 -24.21 10.53 2.61
C GLU A 252 -22.76 10.96 2.81
N HIS A 253 -22.01 11.04 1.72
CA HIS A 253 -20.61 11.45 1.72
C HIS A 253 -20.36 12.58 0.72
N ARG A 254 -19.24 13.29 0.89
CA ARG A 254 -18.77 14.31 -0.03
C ARG A 254 -17.45 13.90 -0.65
N VAL A 255 -17.46 13.55 -1.92
CA VAL A 255 -16.22 13.39 -2.68
C VAL A 255 -15.75 14.78 -3.07
N TRP A 256 -14.47 15.08 -2.84
CA TRP A 256 -13.91 16.39 -3.15
C TRP A 256 -12.59 16.31 -3.91
N TRP A 257 -12.28 17.38 -4.64
CA TRP A 257 -10.95 17.63 -5.20
C TRP A 257 -10.60 19.10 -5.05
N GLY A 258 -9.32 19.40 -4.87
CA GLY A 258 -8.90 20.76 -4.64
C GLY A 258 -7.43 20.93 -4.26
N ARG A 259 -7.10 22.15 -3.88
CA ARG A 259 -5.79 22.56 -3.36
C ARG A 259 -6.00 23.74 -2.41
N ASP A 260 -5.48 23.65 -1.19
CA ASP A 260 -5.40 24.65 -0.10
C ASP A 260 -6.54 25.71 -0.01
N LYS A 261 -6.72 26.59 -0.99
CA LYS A 261 -7.73 27.67 -1.03
C LYS A 261 -8.91 27.43 -1.98
N TRP A 262 -8.90 26.33 -2.74
CA TRP A 262 -9.90 26.02 -3.75
C TRP A 262 -10.27 24.54 -3.69
N GLN A 263 -11.52 24.27 -3.33
CA GLN A 263 -12.08 22.92 -3.26
C GLN A 263 -13.41 22.91 -4.00
N ARG A 264 -13.66 21.82 -4.70
CA ARG A 264 -14.98 21.46 -5.22
C ARG A 264 -15.35 20.11 -4.67
N ASP A 265 -16.62 19.96 -4.33
CA ASP A 265 -17.19 18.72 -3.81
C ASP A 265 -18.47 18.35 -4.56
N THR A 266 -18.82 17.08 -4.50
CA THR A 266 -20.11 16.54 -4.91
C THR A 266 -20.62 15.63 -3.81
N ALA A 267 -21.90 15.72 -3.50
CA ALA A 267 -22.56 14.76 -2.62
C ALA A 267 -22.72 13.43 -3.37
N VAL A 268 -22.60 12.33 -2.64
CA VAL A 268 -22.88 10.98 -3.10
C VAL A 268 -23.47 10.17 -1.96
N THR A 269 -24.57 9.46 -2.25
CA THR A 269 -25.10 8.43 -1.36
C THR A 269 -24.42 7.12 -1.68
N ILE A 270 -23.55 6.67 -0.78
CA ILE A 270 -22.85 5.39 -0.88
C ILE A 270 -23.75 4.28 -0.38
N GLU A 271 -23.93 3.25 -1.19
CA GLU A 271 -24.65 2.03 -0.86
C GLU A 271 -23.67 0.86 -0.73
N SER A 272 -24.02 -0.07 0.17
CA SER A 272 -23.21 -1.27 0.38
C SER A 272 -23.12 -2.13 -0.88
N GLY A 273 -21.92 -2.57 -1.24
CA GLY A 273 -21.63 -3.43 -2.38
C GLY A 273 -21.69 -2.75 -3.74
N LYS A 274 -21.85 -1.41 -3.80
CA LYS A 274 -21.84 -0.64 -5.05
C LYS A 274 -20.50 0.05 -5.31
N ASP A 275 -20.18 0.18 -6.60
CA ASP A 275 -19.01 0.92 -7.06
C ASP A 275 -19.41 2.29 -7.61
N TYR A 276 -18.68 3.32 -7.20
CA TYR A 276 -18.86 4.71 -7.60
C TYR A 276 -17.62 5.21 -8.28
N TYR A 277 -17.76 5.85 -9.44
CA TYR A 277 -16.61 6.23 -10.26
C TYR A 277 -16.66 7.72 -10.55
N PHE A 278 -15.66 8.46 -10.08
CA PHE A 278 -15.55 9.91 -10.26
C PHE A 278 -14.38 10.27 -11.15
N GLN A 279 -14.63 11.10 -12.15
CA GLN A 279 -13.53 11.81 -12.80
C GLN A 279 -13.06 12.90 -11.85
N ALA A 280 -11.81 12.82 -11.39
CA ALA A 280 -11.23 13.74 -10.42
C ALA A 280 -11.35 15.21 -10.87
N MET A 281 -11.31 15.45 -12.19
CA MET A 281 -11.62 16.74 -12.78
C MET A 281 -13.13 16.96 -12.86
N GLY A 282 -13.63 17.91 -12.07
CA GLY A 282 -15.04 18.29 -12.06
C GLY A 282 -15.94 17.33 -11.27
N LEU A 283 -15.37 16.29 -10.65
CA LEU A 283 -16.09 15.28 -9.85
C LEU A 283 -17.33 14.72 -10.52
N LYS A 284 -17.24 14.57 -11.84
CA LYS A 284 -18.35 14.00 -12.59
C LYS A 284 -18.38 12.50 -12.35
N GLU A 285 -19.50 12.02 -11.83
CA GLU A 285 -19.75 10.59 -11.77
C GLU A 285 -19.79 10.00 -13.19
N ILE A 286 -19.11 8.87 -13.35
CA ILE A 286 -18.94 8.17 -14.61
C ILE A 286 -19.70 6.86 -14.53
N PRO A 287 -20.56 6.53 -15.51
CA PRO A 287 -21.18 5.22 -15.58
C PRO A 287 -20.14 4.09 -15.60
N PRO A 288 -20.36 2.96 -14.89
CA PRO A 288 -19.38 1.89 -14.73
C PRO A 288 -18.73 1.41 -16.03
N ALA A 289 -19.52 1.21 -17.09
CA ALA A 289 -19.01 0.76 -18.40
C ALA A 289 -17.96 1.72 -19.00
N LYS A 290 -18.14 3.04 -18.81
CA LYS A 290 -17.19 4.06 -19.27
C LYS A 290 -16.00 4.20 -18.31
N ALA A 291 -16.25 4.04 -17.02
CA ALA A 291 -15.23 4.09 -15.98
C ALA A 291 -14.21 2.95 -16.12
N LEU A 292 -14.68 1.72 -16.30
CA LEU A 292 -13.84 0.54 -16.51
C LEU A 292 -12.94 0.67 -17.75
N LYS A 293 -13.43 1.29 -18.83
CA LYS A 293 -12.60 1.58 -20.02
C LYS A 293 -11.47 2.55 -19.68
N LYS A 294 -11.76 3.61 -18.90
CA LYS A 294 -10.78 4.63 -18.49
C LYS A 294 -9.78 4.11 -17.46
N LEU A 295 -10.21 3.22 -16.56
CA LEU A 295 -9.36 2.61 -15.54
C LEU A 295 -8.25 1.76 -16.17
N LYS A 296 -8.47 1.16 -17.34
CA LYS A 296 -7.41 0.45 -18.09
C LYS A 296 -6.21 1.33 -18.42
N ASP A 297 -6.46 2.62 -18.61
CA ASP A 297 -5.43 3.62 -18.94
C ASP A 297 -4.89 4.34 -17.68
N CYS A 298 -5.37 3.96 -16.49
CA CYS A 298 -5.00 4.58 -15.22
C CYS A 298 -4.26 3.60 -14.30
N ARG A 299 -3.24 4.09 -13.61
CA ARG A 299 -2.54 3.36 -12.55
C ARG A 299 -3.17 3.65 -11.19
N LEU A 300 -3.45 2.62 -10.40
CA LEU A 300 -3.85 2.80 -9.00
C LEU A 300 -2.70 3.48 -8.25
N ILE A 301 -3.01 4.51 -7.46
CA ILE A 301 -2.04 5.20 -6.60
C ILE A 301 -2.25 4.87 -5.14
N ARG A 302 -3.52 4.80 -4.71
CA ARG A 302 -3.85 4.53 -3.32
C ARG A 302 -5.21 3.85 -3.20
N THR A 303 -5.33 2.96 -2.24
CA THR A 303 -6.59 2.48 -1.66
C THR A 303 -6.66 2.98 -0.23
N MET A 304 -7.84 3.40 0.21
CA MET A 304 -8.11 3.72 1.61
C MET A 304 -9.31 2.96 2.14
N ASP A 305 -9.27 2.57 3.40
CA ASP A 305 -10.45 2.16 4.13
C ASP A 305 -10.92 3.34 4.99
N LEU A 306 -12.15 3.80 4.72
CA LEU A 306 -12.83 4.89 5.42
C LEU A 306 -14.11 4.41 6.11
N THR A 307 -14.31 3.10 6.21
CA THR A 307 -15.57 2.52 6.71
C THR A 307 -15.79 2.68 8.21
N ASP A 308 -14.72 2.84 8.99
CA ASP A 308 -14.78 3.11 10.43
C ASP A 308 -14.90 4.60 10.78
N ARG A 309 -15.06 5.48 9.78
CA ARG A 309 -15.20 6.92 10.00
C ARG A 309 -16.67 7.33 9.91
N PRO A 310 -17.19 8.06 10.93
CA PRO A 310 -18.55 8.57 10.93
C PRO A 310 -18.75 9.68 9.91
#